data_AF-A0ABD3MK09-F1
#
_entry.id   AF-A0ABD3MK09-F1
#
_cell.length_a   1.000
_cell.length_b   1.000
_cell.length_c   1.000
_cell.angle_alpha   90.00
_cell.angle_beta   90.00
_cell.angle_gamma   90.00
#
_symmetry.space_group_name_H-M   'P 1'
#
loop_
_entity.id
_entity.type
_entity.pdbx_description
1 polymer ?
#
loop_
_entity_poly.entity_id
_entity_poly.type
_entity_poly.pdbx_seq_one_letter_code
_entity_poly.pdbx_strand_id
1 'polypeptide(L)'
;MLFSRHTTTTAAAASALFAAKFFLIATPPPVKSDAVVNDVDAGILALSPSSAASSAAGSSVSVIQSDALCTHDYVDCLDGYTNDGTTCATACFDSASSTQKCCKGERACYRFTGRICKDGSCSGFYACAYAKITIVVNSCIGGTACWKVGYNRYGATNNVGNFINSCTATISCAYVAFGNGGGVGSLEGSCTANFACEFLGAGVAAGNSGQGRGPVTSNLKDCCTYELACRQFNEAEIPSQCKVTSSPTQMPTPMPTPVPTPMPTPMPTTPALNSKSKKKTKQTLTTANLFQ
;
A
#
# COMPACT_ATOMS: atom_id res chain seq x y z
N MET A 1 -3.50 46.22 37.06
CA MET A 1 -3.75 45.67 38.42
C MET A 1 -4.82 44.58 38.31
N LEU A 2 -4.61 43.47 39.03
CA LEU A 2 -5.54 42.34 39.34
C LEU A 2 -5.71 41.26 38.26
N PHE A 3 -4.91 40.18 38.31
CA PHE A 3 -5.07 38.88 39.06
C PHE A 3 -6.16 37.97 38.42
N SER A 4 -5.80 36.98 37.59
CA SER A 4 -5.28 35.62 37.92
C SER A 4 -6.23 34.76 38.74
N ARG A 5 -6.75 33.67 38.13
CA ARG A 5 -7.08 32.39 38.80
C ARG A 5 -6.93 31.22 37.82
N HIS A 6 -5.82 30.49 37.97
CA HIS A 6 -5.72 29.10 37.52
C HIS A 6 -6.37 28.21 38.59
N THR A 7 -7.30 27.35 38.17
CA THR A 7 -7.77 26.22 38.98
C THR A 7 -7.09 24.95 38.48
N THR A 8 -6.09 24.50 39.25
CA THR A 8 -5.51 23.17 39.17
C THR A 8 -6.42 22.18 39.88
N THR A 9 -6.91 21.16 39.17
CA THR A 9 -7.58 20.01 39.76
C THR A 9 -6.66 18.79 39.63
N THR A 10 -6.10 18.40 40.76
CA THR A 10 -5.40 17.13 40.98
C THR A 10 -6.42 16.02 41.17
N ALA A 11 -6.41 14.98 40.34
CA ALA A 11 -7.17 13.76 40.57
C ALA A 11 -6.19 12.60 40.83
N ALA A 12 -6.43 11.94 41.96
CA ALA A 12 -5.59 10.95 42.59
C ALA A 12 -5.56 9.61 41.85
N ALA A 13 -4.41 8.95 41.95
CA ALA A 13 -4.17 7.58 41.55
C ALA A 13 -4.95 6.59 42.44
N ALA A 14 -5.61 5.62 41.81
CA ALA A 14 -6.11 4.42 42.47
C ALA A 14 -5.45 3.20 41.81
N SER A 15 -4.44 2.67 42.48
CA SER A 15 -3.76 1.42 42.13
C SER A 15 -4.63 0.24 42.54
N ALA A 16 -5.19 -0.49 41.57
CA ALA A 16 -5.87 -1.75 41.80
C ALA A 16 -4.88 -2.91 41.67
N LEU A 17 -4.61 -3.59 42.79
CA LEU A 17 -3.97 -4.91 42.86
C LEU A 17 -4.91 -5.95 42.24
N PHE A 18 -4.56 -6.47 41.06
CA PHE A 18 -5.17 -7.68 40.53
C PHE A 18 -4.30 -8.90 40.85
N ALA A 19 -4.88 -9.80 41.64
CA ALA A 19 -4.33 -11.11 41.96
C ALA A 19 -4.23 -11.96 40.68
N ALA A 20 -3.00 -12.32 40.31
CA ALA A 20 -2.72 -13.24 39.22
C ALA A 20 -3.12 -14.67 39.64
N LYS A 21 -4.23 -15.16 39.07
CA LYS A 21 -4.63 -16.56 39.18
C LYS A 21 -3.87 -17.36 38.14
N PHE A 22 -2.81 -18.03 38.58
CA PHE A 22 -2.00 -18.97 37.78
C PHE A 22 -2.89 -20.12 37.28
N PHE A 23 -3.16 -20.18 35.99
CA PHE A 23 -3.67 -21.39 35.33
C PHE A 23 -2.48 -22.15 34.75
N LEU A 24 -2.19 -23.32 35.32
CA LEU A 24 -1.29 -24.31 34.73
C LEU A 24 -1.95 -24.87 33.47
N ILE A 25 -1.45 -24.46 32.29
CA ILE A 25 -1.81 -25.07 31.02
C ILE A 25 -0.89 -26.28 30.82
N ALA A 26 -1.49 -27.47 30.82
CA ALA A 26 -0.80 -28.71 30.47
C ALA A 26 -0.34 -28.65 29.00
N THR A 27 0.95 -28.83 28.77
CA THR A 27 1.52 -28.98 27.44
C THR A 27 1.21 -30.38 26.89
N PRO A 28 0.76 -30.51 25.63
CA PRO A 28 0.63 -31.82 25.00
C PRO A 28 2.01 -32.43 24.71
N PRO A 29 2.14 -33.76 24.68
CA PRO A 29 3.40 -34.45 24.40
C PRO A 29 3.86 -34.26 22.95
N PRO A 30 5.18 -34.38 22.68
CA PRO A 30 5.75 -34.21 21.36
C PRO A 30 5.31 -35.33 20.41
N VAL A 31 4.75 -34.95 19.26
CA VAL A 31 4.46 -35.87 18.17
C VAL A 31 5.77 -36.12 17.42
N LYS A 32 6.23 -37.39 17.42
CA LYS A 32 7.30 -37.85 16.53
C LYS A 32 6.79 -37.81 15.09
N SER A 33 7.37 -36.93 14.29
CA SER A 33 7.27 -36.96 12.84
C SER A 33 8.41 -37.83 12.31
N ASP A 34 8.07 -39.05 11.89
CA ASP A 34 8.99 -39.91 11.15
C ASP A 34 9.26 -39.31 9.76
N ALA A 35 10.54 -39.17 9.46
CA ALA A 35 11.06 -38.73 8.18
C ALA A 35 10.83 -39.82 7.13
N VAL A 36 10.10 -39.49 6.07
CA VAL A 36 10.16 -40.22 4.80
C VAL A 36 11.12 -39.45 3.90
N VAL A 37 12.36 -39.94 3.85
CA VAL A 37 13.35 -39.59 2.84
C VAL A 37 12.96 -40.35 1.58
N ASN A 38 12.54 -39.64 0.54
CA ASN A 38 12.58 -40.16 -0.82
C ASN A 38 13.73 -39.47 -1.53
N ASP A 39 14.85 -40.19 -1.58
CA ASP A 39 15.93 -39.97 -2.53
C ASP A 39 15.39 -40.07 -3.96
N VAL A 40 15.54 -38.99 -4.72
CA VAL A 40 15.61 -39.05 -6.18
C VAL A 40 16.95 -38.45 -6.56
N ASP A 41 17.96 -39.32 -6.53
CA ASP A 41 19.25 -39.10 -7.16
C ASP A 41 19.12 -39.50 -8.64
N ALA A 42 19.14 -38.50 -9.52
CA ALA A 42 19.39 -38.68 -10.94
C ALA A 42 20.19 -37.47 -11.41
N GLY A 43 21.51 -37.64 -11.42
CA GLY A 43 22.45 -36.67 -11.94
C GLY A 43 22.19 -36.35 -13.41
N ILE A 44 22.22 -35.07 -13.73
CA ILE A 44 22.50 -34.57 -15.08
C ILE A 44 23.56 -33.48 -14.97
N LEU A 45 24.60 -33.67 -15.78
CA LEU A 45 25.80 -32.85 -15.88
C LEU A 45 25.50 -31.42 -16.38
N ALA A 46 26.34 -30.52 -15.89
CA ALA A 46 26.39 -29.11 -16.17
C ALA A 46 26.43 -28.73 -17.67
N LEU A 47 25.61 -27.75 -18.05
CA LEU A 47 25.94 -26.65 -18.98
C LEU A 47 25.13 -25.39 -18.58
N SER A 48 25.78 -24.24 -18.71
CA SER A 48 25.46 -22.88 -18.22
C SER A 48 24.16 -22.23 -18.78
N PRO A 49 23.74 -21.02 -18.31
CA PRO A 49 22.34 -20.66 -18.13
C PRO A 49 21.69 -20.03 -19.37
N SER A 50 20.44 -20.42 -19.62
CA SER A 50 19.47 -19.56 -20.30
C SER A 50 18.07 -19.89 -19.79
N SER A 51 17.44 -18.86 -19.23
CA SER A 51 16.07 -18.79 -18.75
C SER A 51 15.04 -19.23 -19.80
N ALA A 52 14.24 -20.25 -19.48
CA ALA A 52 12.83 -20.38 -19.91
C ALA A 52 12.17 -21.68 -19.35
N ALA A 53 10.84 -21.59 -19.19
CA ALA A 53 9.82 -22.61 -18.92
C ALA A 53 9.53 -22.92 -17.42
N SER A 54 8.41 -22.45 -16.84
CA SER A 54 7.02 -23.00 -16.95
C SER A 54 6.92 -24.37 -16.25
N SER A 55 6.07 -24.70 -15.27
CA SER A 55 4.75 -24.19 -14.88
C SER A 55 4.40 -24.77 -13.48
N ALA A 56 3.66 -24.03 -12.66
CA ALA A 56 2.74 -24.63 -11.68
C ALA A 56 1.49 -23.75 -11.60
N ALA A 57 0.39 -24.26 -12.14
CA ALA A 57 -0.91 -23.62 -12.13
C ALA A 57 -1.51 -23.71 -10.71
N GLY A 58 -1.30 -22.65 -9.93
CA GLY A 58 -2.00 -22.41 -8.68
C GLY A 58 -2.36 -20.94 -8.63
N SER A 59 -3.64 -20.63 -8.94
CA SER A 59 -4.35 -19.35 -8.78
C SER A 59 -3.52 -18.19 -8.20
N SER A 60 -2.64 -17.61 -9.02
CA SER A 60 -1.65 -16.58 -8.67
C SER A 60 -1.95 -15.27 -9.41
N VAL A 61 -3.21 -14.82 -9.36
CA VAL A 61 -3.71 -13.68 -10.16
C VAL A 61 -3.43 -12.30 -9.53
N SER A 62 -2.76 -12.19 -8.38
CA SER A 62 -2.67 -10.89 -7.67
C SER A 62 -1.27 -10.36 -7.34
N VAL A 63 -0.18 -11.09 -7.62
CA VAL A 63 1.17 -10.66 -7.20
C VAL A 63 1.94 -9.92 -8.31
N ILE A 64 1.62 -10.15 -9.58
CA ILE A 64 2.46 -9.67 -10.70
C ILE A 64 2.17 -8.21 -11.10
N GLN A 65 1.10 -7.59 -10.58
CA GLN A 65 0.78 -6.18 -10.87
C GLN A 65 1.27 -5.21 -9.80
N SER A 66 1.65 -5.65 -8.59
CA SER A 66 1.99 -4.73 -7.50
C SER A 66 3.34 -4.04 -7.70
N ASP A 67 4.33 -4.70 -8.31
CA ASP A 67 5.65 -4.10 -8.58
C ASP A 67 5.59 -3.05 -9.69
N ALA A 68 4.71 -3.23 -10.68
CA ALA A 68 4.55 -2.28 -11.78
C ALA A 68 3.83 -0.98 -11.38
N LEU A 69 3.19 -0.95 -10.21
CA LEU A 69 2.42 0.22 -9.75
C LEU A 69 3.27 1.24 -9.00
N CYS A 70 4.33 0.81 -8.29
CA CYS A 70 5.22 1.73 -7.60
C CYS A 70 6.32 2.22 -8.55
N THR A 71 6.33 3.52 -8.84
CA THR A 71 7.33 4.12 -9.75
C THR A 71 8.68 4.42 -9.09
N HIS A 72 8.75 4.48 -7.76
CA HIS A 72 9.90 5.01 -7.00
C HIS A 72 10.37 4.07 -5.85
N ASP A 73 10.26 2.75 -6.04
CA ASP A 73 10.40 1.69 -5.01
C ASP A 73 9.22 1.60 -4.03
N TYR A 74 9.24 0.55 -3.20
CA TYR A 74 8.22 0.27 -2.19
C TYR A 74 8.81 -0.26 -0.87
N VAL A 75 7.96 -0.32 0.15
CA VAL A 75 8.24 -0.94 1.45
C VAL A 75 7.12 -1.94 1.75
N ASP A 76 7.48 -3.19 2.00
CA ASP A 76 6.57 -4.22 2.52
C ASP A 76 6.55 -4.15 4.05
N CYS A 77 5.35 -4.05 4.61
CA CYS A 77 5.08 -3.82 6.02
C CYS A 77 4.18 -4.91 6.60
N LEU A 78 4.54 -5.38 7.78
CA LEU A 78 3.77 -6.28 8.62
C LEU A 78 3.71 -5.67 10.04
N ASP A 79 2.51 -5.31 10.47
CA ASP A 79 2.26 -4.64 11.76
C ASP A 79 3.17 -3.41 12.01
N GLY A 80 3.48 -2.66 10.96
CA GLY A 80 4.29 -1.44 11.00
C GLY A 80 5.80 -1.65 10.93
N TYR A 81 6.25 -2.89 10.70
CA TYR A 81 7.66 -3.26 10.57
C TYR A 81 7.92 -3.97 9.23
N THR A 82 9.13 -3.85 8.71
CA THR A 82 9.61 -4.67 7.59
C THR A 82 10.02 -6.06 8.09
N ASN A 83 10.31 -6.98 7.17
CA ASN A 83 10.80 -8.33 7.50
C ASN A 83 12.12 -8.31 8.29
N ASP A 84 12.94 -7.26 8.14
CA ASP A 84 14.21 -7.10 8.85
C ASP A 84 14.04 -6.47 10.25
N GLY A 85 12.80 -6.24 10.70
CA GLY A 85 12.48 -5.64 12.00
C GLY A 85 12.65 -4.12 12.06
N THR A 86 12.98 -3.47 10.94
CA THR A 86 13.01 -2.00 10.87
C THR A 86 11.59 -1.46 10.80
N THR A 87 11.32 -0.29 11.38
CA THR A 87 10.00 0.32 11.25
C THR A 87 9.75 0.73 9.80
N CYS A 88 8.51 0.64 9.33
CA CYS A 88 8.16 1.08 7.98
C CYS A 88 8.45 2.55 7.73
N ALA A 89 8.29 3.39 8.76
CA ALA A 89 8.70 4.79 8.67
C ALA A 89 10.21 4.91 8.40
N THR A 90 11.06 4.15 9.09
CA THR A 90 12.50 4.16 8.82
C THR A 90 12.83 3.63 7.43
N ALA A 91 12.21 2.54 6.98
CA ALA A 91 12.45 1.97 5.64
C ALA A 91 11.97 2.86 4.49
N CYS A 92 11.01 3.74 4.76
CA CYS A 92 10.54 4.79 3.85
C CYS A 92 11.50 6.00 3.74
N PHE A 93 12.55 6.08 4.57
CA PHE A 93 13.55 7.13 4.47
C PHE A 93 14.49 6.85 3.29
N ASP A 94 14.65 7.83 2.40
CA ASP A 94 15.62 7.77 1.32
C ASP A 94 16.89 8.53 1.74
N SER A 95 17.95 7.77 2.01
CA SER A 95 19.24 8.31 2.40
C SER A 95 19.90 9.17 1.32
N ALA A 96 19.65 8.90 0.03
CA ALA A 96 20.24 9.65 -1.07
C ALA A 96 19.69 11.08 -1.13
N SER A 97 18.39 11.25 -0.90
CA SER A 97 17.75 12.56 -0.84
C SER A 97 17.62 13.13 0.57
N SER A 98 17.94 12.35 1.61
CA SER A 98 17.69 12.71 3.02
C SER A 98 16.23 13.12 3.28
N THR A 99 15.28 12.47 2.59
CA THR A 99 13.86 12.77 2.71
C THR A 99 13.02 11.54 3.01
N GLN A 100 11.96 11.75 3.78
CA GLN A 100 10.94 10.75 4.06
C GLN A 100 10.02 10.61 2.84
N LYS A 101 10.10 9.48 2.11
CA LYS A 101 9.35 9.28 0.85
C LYS A 101 7.95 8.69 1.03
N CYS A 102 7.69 8.04 2.15
CA CYS A 102 6.37 7.53 2.54
C CYS A 102 6.27 7.51 4.07
N CYS A 103 5.10 7.23 4.63
CA CYS A 103 4.92 7.16 6.09
C CYS A 103 5.35 8.46 6.82
N LYS A 104 5.15 9.63 6.18
CA LYS A 104 5.59 10.91 6.73
C LYS A 104 4.58 11.45 7.73
N GLY A 105 4.93 11.51 9.01
CA GLY A 105 4.08 12.08 10.05
C GLY A 105 4.09 11.23 11.31
N GLU A 106 3.58 11.77 12.42
CA GLU A 106 3.52 11.00 13.67
C GLU A 106 2.60 9.79 13.48
N ARG A 107 3.17 8.60 13.73
CA ARG A 107 2.48 7.29 13.68
C ARG A 107 1.76 7.02 12.36
N ALA A 108 2.23 7.61 11.25
CA ALA A 108 1.58 7.51 9.95
C ALA A 108 1.37 6.06 9.49
N CYS A 109 2.34 5.18 9.73
CA CYS A 109 2.28 3.74 9.38
C CYS A 109 2.31 2.82 10.61
N TYR A 110 1.84 3.32 11.76
CA TYR A 110 1.80 2.52 12.99
C TYR A 110 0.86 1.32 12.82
N ARG A 111 1.37 0.09 13.02
CA ARG A 111 0.63 -1.17 12.83
C ARG A 111 0.03 -1.37 11.44
N PHE A 112 0.62 -0.74 10.42
CA PHE A 112 0.20 -0.93 9.04
C PHE A 112 0.64 -2.30 8.51
N THR A 113 -0.22 -2.97 7.73
CA THR A 113 0.13 -4.20 7.02
C THR A 113 -0.18 -4.05 5.54
N GLY A 114 0.81 -4.26 4.68
CA GLY A 114 0.68 -4.02 3.25
C GLY A 114 1.95 -3.57 2.57
N ARG A 115 1.85 -3.19 1.30
CA ARG A 115 2.91 -2.55 0.54
C ARG A 115 2.67 -1.05 0.40
N ILE A 116 3.70 -0.23 0.59
CA ILE A 116 3.63 1.23 0.45
C ILE A 116 4.62 1.68 -0.61
N CYS A 117 4.17 2.39 -1.64
CA CYS A 117 5.07 3.01 -2.59
C CYS A 117 5.78 4.23 -1.97
N LYS A 118 7.04 4.46 -2.34
CA LYS A 118 7.84 5.63 -1.91
C LYS A 118 7.52 6.88 -2.74
N ASP A 119 6.25 7.19 -2.89
CA ASP A 119 5.71 8.26 -3.74
C ASP A 119 4.98 9.38 -2.97
N GLY A 120 5.14 9.40 -1.65
CA GLY A 120 4.39 10.26 -0.73
C GLY A 120 3.23 9.55 -0.03
N SER A 121 2.97 8.28 -0.34
CA SER A 121 1.92 7.49 0.29
C SER A 121 2.01 7.43 1.82
N CYS A 122 0.85 7.31 2.45
CA CYS A 122 0.72 7.27 3.91
C CYS A 122 1.36 8.48 4.61
N SER A 123 1.15 9.68 4.08
CA SER A 123 1.64 10.92 4.68
C SER A 123 0.55 11.60 5.49
N GLY A 124 0.87 12.09 6.67
CA GLY A 124 -0.05 12.70 7.62
C GLY A 124 -0.09 12.01 8.98
N PHE A 125 -0.69 12.69 9.96
CA PHE A 125 -0.92 12.14 11.30
C PHE A 125 -1.83 10.90 11.22
N TYR A 126 -1.34 9.72 11.64
CA TYR A 126 -2.06 8.44 11.54
C TYR A 126 -2.62 8.08 10.15
N ALA A 127 -2.00 8.55 9.06
CA ALA A 127 -2.54 8.44 7.71
C ALA A 127 -2.95 7.01 7.28
N CYS A 128 -2.12 6.00 7.58
CA CYS A 128 -2.35 4.58 7.31
C CYS A 128 -2.36 3.72 8.58
N ALA A 129 -2.53 4.34 9.75
CA ALA A 129 -2.38 3.62 10.99
C ALA A 129 -3.44 2.52 11.15
N TYR A 130 -2.98 1.33 11.55
CA TYR A 130 -3.76 0.10 11.70
C TYR A 130 -4.45 -0.39 10.42
N ALA A 131 -4.13 0.18 9.25
CA ALA A 131 -4.74 -0.23 8.00
C ALA A 131 -4.10 -1.53 7.49
N LYS A 132 -4.93 -2.39 6.90
CA LYS A 132 -4.48 -3.61 6.21
C LYS A 132 -4.87 -3.49 4.74
N ILE A 133 -3.96 -2.97 3.92
CA ILE A 133 -4.18 -2.63 2.52
C ILE A 133 -3.13 -3.36 1.69
N THR A 134 -3.51 -3.98 0.58
CA THR A 134 -2.55 -4.76 -0.22
C THR A 134 -1.42 -3.87 -0.78
N ILE A 135 -1.78 -2.76 -1.42
CA ILE A 135 -0.84 -1.76 -1.94
C ILE A 135 -1.41 -0.35 -1.79
N VAL A 136 -0.55 0.60 -1.44
CA VAL A 136 -0.86 2.04 -1.34
C VAL A 136 0.03 2.80 -2.31
N VAL A 137 -0.59 3.42 -3.32
CA VAL A 137 0.05 4.22 -4.38
C VAL A 137 -0.57 5.61 -4.37
N ASN A 138 0.24 6.65 -4.17
CA ASN A 138 -0.16 8.05 -4.05
C ASN A 138 -1.47 8.25 -3.27
N SER A 139 -1.59 7.55 -2.14
CA SER A 139 -2.84 7.44 -1.38
C SER A 139 -2.60 7.66 0.11
N CYS A 140 -3.68 7.96 0.84
CA CYS A 140 -3.63 8.21 2.28
C CYS A 140 -2.68 9.37 2.63
N ILE A 141 -2.88 10.55 2.04
CA ILE A 141 -1.96 11.71 2.13
C ILE A 141 -2.45 12.79 3.12
N GLY A 142 -3.69 12.67 3.60
CA GLY A 142 -4.27 13.55 4.61
C GLY A 142 -4.10 13.05 6.05
N GLY A 143 -4.28 13.96 7.01
CA GLY A 143 -4.41 13.59 8.42
C GLY A 143 -5.53 12.58 8.59
N THR A 144 -5.21 11.40 9.14
CA THR A 144 -6.14 10.29 9.37
C THR A 144 -6.93 9.85 8.14
N ALA A 145 -6.43 10.06 6.92
CA ALA A 145 -7.15 9.72 5.69
C ALA A 145 -7.61 8.24 5.71
N CYS A 146 -6.68 7.30 5.69
CA CYS A 146 -7.00 5.87 5.75
C CYS A 146 -7.01 5.32 7.18
N TRP A 147 -7.43 6.13 8.16
CA TRP A 147 -7.49 5.69 9.54
C TRP A 147 -8.53 4.57 9.70
N LYS A 148 -8.08 3.38 10.11
CA LYS A 148 -8.87 2.14 10.30
C LYS A 148 -9.44 1.47 9.05
N VAL A 149 -8.69 1.44 7.96
CA VAL A 149 -9.12 0.70 6.77
C VAL A 149 -8.90 -0.81 6.95
N GLY A 150 -10.01 -1.50 7.21
CA GLY A 150 -10.13 -2.93 7.46
C GLY A 150 -10.20 -3.29 8.94
N TYR A 151 -10.66 -2.40 9.85
CA TYR A 151 -10.68 -2.72 11.27
C TYR A 151 -12.04 -3.25 11.77
N ASN A 152 -12.01 -4.53 12.18
CA ASN A 152 -13.03 -5.24 12.95
C ASN A 152 -12.36 -5.78 14.24
N ARG A 153 -13.07 -5.81 15.38
CA ARG A 153 -12.49 -6.23 16.68
C ARG A 153 -12.39 -7.75 16.89
N TYR A 154 -13.09 -8.60 16.11
CA TYR A 154 -13.11 -10.06 16.32
C TYR A 154 -13.37 -10.94 15.05
N GLY A 155 -13.21 -10.43 13.82
CA GLY A 155 -13.52 -11.19 12.59
C GLY A 155 -12.43 -11.08 11.52
N ALA A 156 -12.00 -12.22 10.97
CA ALA A 156 -10.70 -12.44 10.32
C ALA A 156 -10.59 -12.10 8.82
N THR A 157 -11.63 -11.55 8.18
CA THR A 157 -11.64 -11.35 6.72
C THR A 157 -12.07 -9.93 6.36
N ASN A 158 -11.14 -8.98 6.44
CA ASN A 158 -11.36 -7.64 5.89
C ASN A 158 -10.51 -7.53 4.62
N ASN A 159 -11.11 -7.82 3.47
CA ASN A 159 -10.44 -7.71 2.19
C ASN A 159 -10.48 -6.26 1.74
N VAL A 160 -9.44 -5.50 2.07
CA VAL A 160 -9.23 -4.19 1.46
C VAL A 160 -8.28 -4.35 0.27
N GLY A 161 -8.75 -3.99 -0.92
CA GLY A 161 -8.03 -4.03 -2.18
C GLY A 161 -6.97 -2.94 -2.30
N ASN A 162 -6.67 -2.54 -3.53
CA ASN A 162 -5.59 -1.59 -3.81
C ASN A 162 -6.07 -0.14 -3.66
N PHE A 163 -5.23 0.71 -3.07
CA PHE A 163 -5.50 2.14 -2.94
C PHE A 163 -4.57 2.88 -3.90
N ILE A 164 -5.15 3.41 -4.98
CA ILE A 164 -4.40 4.09 -6.04
C ILE A 164 -5.02 5.47 -6.23
N ASN A 165 -4.25 6.53 -5.97
CA ASN A 165 -4.73 7.92 -6.05
C ASN A 165 -6.02 8.18 -5.24
N SER A 166 -6.18 7.52 -4.10
CA SER A 166 -7.40 7.58 -3.28
C SER A 166 -7.11 8.07 -1.87
N CYS A 167 -8.14 8.56 -1.19
CA CYS A 167 -8.04 8.97 0.20
C CYS A 167 -6.93 10.02 0.41
N THR A 168 -6.88 11.02 -0.46
CA THR A 168 -5.81 12.03 -0.48
C THR A 168 -6.07 13.21 0.45
N ALA A 169 -7.30 13.37 0.93
CA ALA A 169 -7.74 14.48 1.78
C ALA A 169 -7.89 14.09 3.26
N THR A 170 -8.16 15.08 4.11
CA THR A 170 -8.27 14.86 5.57
C THR A 170 -9.50 14.01 5.88
N ILE A 171 -9.31 12.93 6.67
CA ILE A 171 -10.38 12.00 7.08
C ILE A 171 -11.12 11.36 5.86
N SER A 172 -10.53 11.45 4.67
CA SER A 172 -11.08 10.84 3.47
C SER A 172 -10.88 9.34 3.52
N CYS A 173 -11.94 8.53 3.36
CA CYS A 173 -11.93 7.09 3.62
C CYS A 173 -11.76 6.66 5.10
N ALA A 174 -12.10 7.52 6.06
CA ALA A 174 -12.10 7.07 7.46
C ALA A 174 -13.08 5.90 7.65
N TYR A 175 -12.64 4.82 8.32
CA TYR A 175 -13.40 3.61 8.65
C TYR A 175 -13.80 2.67 7.49
N VAL A 176 -12.94 2.47 6.48
CA VAL A 176 -13.32 1.56 5.39
C VAL A 176 -13.31 0.07 5.82
N ALA A 177 -14.43 -0.62 5.62
CA ALA A 177 -14.77 -2.01 5.99
C ALA A 177 -14.90 -2.31 7.51
N PHE A 178 -15.49 -1.40 8.28
CA PHE A 178 -15.68 -1.55 9.73
C PHE A 178 -16.88 -2.45 10.11
N GLY A 179 -16.71 -3.77 10.33
CA GLY A 179 -17.68 -4.65 11.04
C GLY A 179 -18.21 -5.87 10.27
N ASN A 180 -18.63 -6.94 10.98
CA ASN A 180 -18.56 -8.34 10.53
C ASN A 180 -19.04 -8.63 9.08
N GLY A 181 -18.07 -8.94 8.21
CA GLY A 181 -18.25 -9.33 6.81
C GLY A 181 -17.65 -8.36 5.77
N GLY A 182 -16.95 -7.32 6.23
CA GLY A 182 -16.46 -6.23 5.37
C GLY A 182 -15.54 -6.65 4.22
N GLY A 183 -15.61 -5.89 3.13
CA GLY A 183 -14.59 -5.83 2.10
C GLY A 183 -14.64 -4.47 1.44
N VAL A 184 -13.54 -3.96 0.91
CA VAL A 184 -13.58 -2.89 -0.11
C VAL A 184 -12.45 -3.15 -1.08
N GLY A 185 -12.78 -3.57 -2.30
CA GLY A 185 -11.85 -3.71 -3.42
C GLY A 185 -11.62 -2.40 -4.18
N SER A 186 -10.64 -2.41 -5.09
CA SER A 186 -9.82 -1.26 -5.52
C SER A 186 -10.51 0.09 -5.48
N LEU A 187 -9.95 1.01 -4.69
CA LEU A 187 -10.26 2.43 -4.69
C LEU A 187 -9.22 3.12 -5.58
N GLU A 188 -9.57 3.27 -6.86
CA GLU A 188 -8.78 4.02 -7.85
C GLU A 188 -9.43 5.40 -8.03
N GLY A 189 -8.67 6.48 -7.76
CA GLY A 189 -9.14 7.85 -7.96
C GLY A 189 -10.36 8.26 -7.13
N SER A 190 -10.68 7.51 -6.06
CA SER A 190 -11.92 7.66 -5.31
C SER A 190 -11.70 8.29 -3.94
N CYS A 191 -12.76 8.89 -3.40
CA CYS A 191 -12.76 9.43 -2.04
C CYS A 191 -11.62 10.45 -1.82
N THR A 192 -11.43 11.38 -2.76
CA THR A 192 -10.27 12.29 -2.79
C THR A 192 -10.52 13.63 -2.09
N ALA A 193 -11.71 13.87 -1.58
CA ALA A 193 -12.09 15.11 -0.89
C ALA A 193 -12.30 14.92 0.61
N ASN A 194 -12.35 16.03 1.36
CA ASN A 194 -12.51 15.99 2.83
C ASN A 194 -13.79 15.25 3.19
N PHE A 195 -13.67 14.30 4.14
CA PHE A 195 -14.77 13.44 4.59
C PHE A 195 -15.49 12.66 3.47
N ALA A 196 -14.91 12.59 2.27
CA ALA A 196 -15.45 11.73 1.22
C ALA A 196 -15.34 10.27 1.68
N CYS A 197 -16.41 9.51 1.47
CA CYS A 197 -16.48 8.11 1.91
C CYS A 197 -16.27 7.89 3.41
N GLU A 198 -16.53 8.90 4.27
CA GLU A 198 -16.52 8.71 5.72
C GLU A 198 -17.55 7.63 6.10
N PHE A 199 -17.05 6.53 6.71
CA PHE A 199 -17.75 5.27 7.05
C PHE A 199 -18.01 4.26 5.92
N LEU A 200 -17.06 4.09 4.98
CA LEU A 200 -17.28 3.17 3.87
C LEU A 200 -17.27 1.68 4.27
N GLY A 201 -18.45 1.11 4.53
CA GLY A 201 -18.66 -0.28 4.94
C GLY A 201 -18.92 -0.47 6.44
N ALA A 202 -19.51 0.53 7.11
CA ALA A 202 -19.85 0.47 8.52
C ALA A 202 -20.92 -0.60 8.84
N GLY A 203 -20.58 -1.57 9.69
CA GLY A 203 -21.43 -2.69 10.08
C GLY A 203 -21.73 -2.77 11.57
N VAL A 204 -23.03 -2.92 11.88
CA VAL A 204 -23.63 -3.98 12.74
C VAL A 204 -25.09 -4.18 12.28
N ALA A 205 -25.39 -5.32 11.66
CA ALA A 205 -26.77 -5.82 11.51
C ALA A 205 -26.94 -7.07 12.36
N ALA A 206 -27.17 -6.87 13.66
CA ALA A 206 -28.00 -7.73 14.51
C ALA A 206 -28.30 -7.00 15.84
N GLY A 207 -29.21 -6.02 15.79
CA GLY A 207 -29.91 -5.50 16.97
C GLY A 207 -29.34 -4.21 17.59
N ASN A 208 -30.14 -3.14 17.48
CA ASN A 208 -30.08 -1.89 18.27
C ASN A 208 -28.96 -0.88 17.95
N SER A 209 -29.14 -0.13 16.85
CA SER A 209 -29.43 1.33 16.88
C SER A 209 -29.15 2.02 15.52
N GLY A 210 -29.93 1.68 14.49
CA GLY A 210 -30.43 2.68 13.53
C GLY A 210 -29.61 3.16 12.32
N GLN A 211 -28.35 2.77 12.10
CA GLN A 211 -27.57 3.27 10.93
C GLN A 211 -26.81 2.20 10.13
N GLY A 212 -27.29 0.96 10.15
CA GLY A 212 -26.70 -0.18 9.43
C GLY A 212 -26.97 -0.13 7.92
N ARG A 213 -26.22 0.68 7.19
CA ARG A 213 -26.13 0.59 5.73
C ARG A 213 -25.18 -0.57 5.41
N GLY A 214 -25.71 -1.60 4.74
CA GLY A 214 -25.04 -2.88 4.52
C GLY A 214 -23.66 -2.79 3.85
N PRO A 215 -22.89 -3.90 3.82
CA PRO A 215 -21.52 -3.89 3.34
C PRO A 215 -21.46 -3.36 1.90
N VAL A 216 -20.49 -2.48 1.63
CA VAL A 216 -20.05 -2.20 0.27
C VAL A 216 -19.11 -3.33 -0.10
N THR A 217 -19.35 -4.02 -1.21
CA THR A 217 -18.51 -5.13 -1.65
C THR A 217 -17.92 -4.89 -3.04
N SER A 218 -18.40 -3.87 -3.74
CA SER A 218 -17.94 -3.52 -5.09
C SER A 218 -16.67 -2.68 -5.10
N ASN A 219 -15.94 -2.77 -6.22
CA ASN A 219 -14.82 -1.89 -6.55
C ASN A 219 -15.36 -0.50 -6.90
N LEU A 220 -14.74 0.54 -6.34
CA LEU A 220 -15.12 1.93 -6.57
C LEU A 220 -14.02 2.63 -7.37
N LYS A 221 -14.38 3.23 -8.50
CA LYS A 221 -13.45 3.95 -9.37
C LYS A 221 -13.95 5.34 -9.70
N ASP A 222 -13.05 6.32 -9.56
CA ASP A 222 -13.26 7.72 -9.92
C ASP A 222 -14.53 8.34 -9.34
N CYS A 223 -14.88 7.95 -8.11
CA CYS A 223 -16.12 8.40 -7.46
C CYS A 223 -15.86 9.02 -6.08
N CYS A 224 -16.85 9.80 -5.64
CA CYS A 224 -16.82 10.46 -4.33
C CYS A 224 -15.68 11.50 -4.22
N THR A 225 -15.53 12.34 -5.23
CA THR A 225 -14.40 13.29 -5.36
C THR A 225 -14.68 14.69 -4.85
N TYR A 226 -15.83 14.93 -4.22
CA TYR A 226 -16.21 16.20 -3.61
C TYR A 226 -16.47 16.05 -2.11
N GLU A 227 -16.49 17.16 -1.38
CA GLU A 227 -16.63 17.15 0.08
C GLU A 227 -17.92 16.45 0.52
N LEU A 228 -17.80 15.55 1.52
CA LEU A 228 -18.90 14.70 2.02
C LEU A 228 -19.54 13.79 0.95
N ALA A 229 -18.94 13.66 -0.24
CA ALA A 229 -19.44 12.78 -1.28
C ALA A 229 -19.46 11.35 -0.78
N CYS A 230 -20.58 10.68 -1.01
CA CYS A 230 -20.78 9.31 -0.59
C CYS A 230 -20.44 9.12 0.91
N ARG A 231 -20.86 10.07 1.73
CA ARG A 231 -20.86 9.86 3.18
C ARG A 231 -21.99 8.88 3.51
N GLN A 232 -21.66 7.76 4.14
CA GLN A 232 -22.65 6.73 4.55
C GLN A 232 -23.46 6.08 3.40
N PHE A 233 -22.88 5.72 2.26
CA PHE A 233 -23.61 4.93 1.24
C PHE A 233 -23.51 3.43 1.50
N ASN A 234 -24.49 2.67 0.99
CA ASN A 234 -24.39 1.22 0.83
C ASN A 234 -24.21 0.82 -0.64
N GLU A 235 -23.97 -0.46 -0.86
CA GLU A 235 -23.79 -1.06 -2.19
C GLU A 235 -24.92 -0.74 -3.18
N ALA A 236 -26.18 -0.63 -2.73
CA ALA A 236 -27.33 -0.35 -3.61
C ALA A 236 -27.37 1.10 -4.09
N GLU A 237 -26.71 2.01 -3.37
CA GLU A 237 -26.71 3.45 -3.66
C GLU A 237 -25.50 3.88 -4.49
N ILE A 238 -24.55 2.98 -4.72
CA ILE A 238 -23.40 3.26 -5.59
C ILE A 238 -23.90 3.41 -7.03
N PRO A 239 -23.70 4.57 -7.66
CA PRO A 239 -24.06 4.76 -9.06
C PRO A 239 -23.36 3.71 -9.94
N SER A 240 -24.04 3.19 -10.97
CA SER A 240 -23.46 2.13 -11.81
C SER A 240 -22.14 2.54 -12.47
N GLN A 241 -21.97 3.83 -12.79
CA GLN A 241 -20.71 4.37 -13.32
C GLN A 241 -19.55 4.29 -12.32
N CYS A 242 -19.85 4.20 -11.03
CA CYS A 242 -18.87 4.05 -9.97
C CYS A 242 -18.50 2.59 -9.71
N LYS A 243 -19.34 1.65 -10.14
CA LYS A 243 -19.09 0.22 -10.00
C LYS A 243 -18.21 -0.25 -11.13
N VAL A 244 -16.97 -0.60 -10.83
CA VAL A 244 -16.19 -1.39 -11.77
C VAL A 244 -16.72 -2.80 -11.71
N THR A 245 -17.54 -3.15 -12.71
CA THR A 245 -17.85 -4.56 -12.97
C THR A 245 -16.51 -5.19 -13.27
N SER A 246 -16.06 -6.12 -12.43
CA SER A 246 -14.90 -6.97 -12.71
C SER A 246 -15.28 -7.91 -13.86
N SER A 247 -15.59 -7.34 -15.03
CA SER A 247 -15.58 -8.08 -16.27
C SER A 247 -14.12 -8.49 -16.44
N PRO A 248 -13.80 -9.79 -16.57
CA PRO A 248 -12.43 -10.21 -16.79
C PRO A 248 -11.95 -9.44 -18.00
N THR A 249 -11.00 -8.52 -17.79
CA THR A 249 -10.31 -7.84 -18.87
C THR A 249 -9.86 -8.96 -19.78
N GLN A 250 -10.49 -9.08 -20.96
CA GLN A 250 -10.02 -10.01 -21.97
C GLN A 250 -8.55 -9.68 -22.12
N MET A 251 -7.70 -10.67 -21.83
CA MET A 251 -6.26 -10.54 -21.95
C MET A 251 -6.03 -9.81 -23.26
N PRO A 252 -5.40 -8.61 -23.26
CA PRO A 252 -5.33 -7.78 -24.45
C PRO A 252 -4.86 -8.68 -25.59
N THR A 253 -5.69 -8.79 -26.62
CA THR A 253 -5.40 -9.63 -27.79
C THR A 253 -3.96 -9.30 -28.17
N PRO A 254 -3.05 -10.29 -28.20
CA PRO A 254 -1.63 -10.04 -28.35
C PRO A 254 -1.46 -9.05 -29.50
N MET A 255 -0.88 -7.89 -29.17
CA MET A 255 -0.62 -6.85 -30.16
C MET A 255 0.04 -7.55 -31.35
N PRO A 256 -0.52 -7.44 -32.57
CA PRO A 256 -0.01 -8.18 -33.71
C PRO A 256 1.48 -7.89 -33.78
N THR A 257 2.28 -8.95 -33.66
CA THR A 257 3.73 -8.84 -33.69
C THR A 257 4.07 -8.07 -34.97
N PRO A 258 4.71 -6.90 -34.89
CA PRO A 258 5.04 -6.14 -36.08
C PRO A 258 5.82 -7.08 -36.99
N VAL A 259 5.27 -7.32 -38.19
CA VAL A 259 5.93 -8.12 -39.21
C VAL A 259 7.31 -7.51 -39.39
N PRO A 260 8.40 -8.30 -39.28
CA PRO A 260 9.74 -7.76 -39.41
C PRO A 260 9.85 -7.01 -40.73
N THR A 261 10.02 -5.69 -40.64
CA THR A 261 10.31 -4.86 -41.80
C THR A 261 11.61 -5.39 -42.40
N PRO A 262 11.64 -5.75 -43.70
CA PRO A 262 12.86 -6.25 -44.33
C PRO A 262 13.99 -5.24 -44.09
N MET A 263 15.07 -5.75 -43.52
CA MET A 263 16.27 -4.98 -43.22
C MET A 263 16.72 -4.28 -44.51
N PRO A 264 16.93 -2.95 -44.50
CA PRO A 264 17.42 -2.24 -45.67
C PRO A 264 18.74 -2.84 -46.11
N THR A 265 18.82 -3.25 -47.38
CA THR A 265 20.05 -3.73 -48.00
C THR A 265 21.18 -2.73 -47.72
N PRO A 266 22.34 -3.17 -47.19
CA PRO A 266 23.43 -2.27 -46.86
C PRO A 266 23.86 -1.50 -48.10
N MET A 267 23.76 -0.17 -48.02
CA MET A 267 24.22 0.74 -49.04
C MET A 267 25.75 0.59 -49.20
N PRO A 268 26.28 0.53 -50.42
CA PRO A 268 27.71 0.38 -50.65
C PRO A 268 28.48 1.51 -49.95
N THR A 269 29.37 1.11 -49.04
CA THR A 269 30.20 2.02 -48.26
C THR A 269 31.30 2.60 -49.16
N THR A 270 31.14 3.86 -49.53
CA THR A 270 32.19 4.64 -50.19
C THR A 270 33.33 4.91 -49.19
N PRO A 271 34.60 4.63 -49.53
CA PRO A 271 35.71 4.95 -48.64
C PRO A 271 36.01 6.45 -48.54
N ALA A 272 36.43 6.84 -47.34
CA ALA A 272 37.30 7.97 -47.00
C ALA A 272 36.69 9.37 -46.88
N LEU A 273 36.97 10.07 -45.76
CA LEU A 273 38.18 10.88 -45.68
C LEU A 273 38.50 11.28 -44.23
N ASN A 274 39.77 11.16 -43.89
CA ASN A 274 40.37 11.48 -42.61
C ASN A 274 40.46 13.00 -42.43
N SER A 275 39.76 13.59 -41.45
CA SER A 275 39.95 15.00 -41.07
C SER A 275 40.25 15.15 -39.58
N LYS A 276 41.52 15.41 -39.29
CA LYS A 276 42.02 15.97 -38.04
C LYS A 276 41.34 17.32 -37.74
N SER A 277 40.80 17.54 -36.55
CA SER A 277 40.96 18.84 -35.87
C SER A 277 40.40 18.96 -34.45
N LYS A 278 41.28 19.45 -33.58
CA LYS A 278 41.06 20.45 -32.52
C LYS A 278 40.33 20.02 -31.24
N LYS A 279 41.16 19.46 -30.35
CA LYS A 279 41.16 19.65 -28.89
C LYS A 279 40.87 21.13 -28.55
N LYS A 280 39.75 21.41 -27.89
CA LYS A 280 39.43 22.75 -27.35
C LYS A 280 39.38 22.71 -25.81
N THR A 281 39.88 23.80 -25.29
CA THR A 281 40.47 24.05 -23.98
C THR A 281 39.44 24.17 -22.84
N LYS A 282 39.89 23.68 -21.69
CA LYS A 282 39.38 23.81 -20.32
C LYS A 282 39.05 25.28 -19.96
N GLN A 283 37.85 25.55 -19.42
CA GLN A 283 37.60 26.75 -18.62
C GLN A 283 37.00 26.33 -17.28
N THR A 284 37.80 26.48 -16.24
CA THR A 284 37.45 26.35 -14.83
C THR A 284 37.05 27.74 -14.34
N LEU A 285 35.80 27.91 -13.91
CA LEU A 285 35.32 29.16 -13.31
C LEU A 285 35.29 28.98 -11.79
N THR A 286 36.26 29.61 -11.13
CA THR A 286 36.34 29.72 -9.67
C THR A 286 35.60 30.99 -9.26
N THR A 287 34.45 30.85 -8.58
CA THR A 287 33.77 31.98 -7.94
C THR A 287 34.04 31.92 -6.45
N ALA A 288 34.96 32.75 -5.97
CA ALA A 288 35.06 33.13 -4.58
C ALA A 288 34.02 34.21 -4.31
N ASN A 289 33.16 34.02 -3.31
CA ASN A 289 32.39 35.11 -2.73
C ASN A 289 32.70 35.20 -1.24
N LEU A 290 33.16 36.39 -0.89
CA LEU A 290 33.64 36.87 0.38
C LEU A 290 32.75 38.05 0.71
N PHE A 291 31.84 37.96 1.68
CA PHE A 291 31.21 39.14 2.28
C PHE A 291 30.82 38.87 3.73
N GLN A 292 31.50 39.64 4.59
CA GLN A 292 31.11 40.29 5.85
C GLN A 292 30.43 39.49 6.95
#